data_AF-A0A944BMK6-F1
#
_entry.id   AF-A0A944BMK6-F1
#
_cell.length_a   1.000
_cell.length_b   1.000
_cell.length_c   1.000
_cell.angle_alpha   90.00
_cell.angle_beta   90.00
_cell.angle_gamma   90.00
#
_symmetry.space_group_name_H-M   'P 1'
#
loop_
_entity.id
_entity.type
_entity.pdbx_description
1 polymer ?
#
loop_
_entity_poly.entity_id
_entity_poly.type
_entity_poly.pdbx_seq_one_letter_code
_entity_poly.pdbx_strand_id
1 'polypeptide(L)'
;MINYIINFLLRDSSLSKFVGYCTKEHCDEYKVIIVPSGFFDSDAYGTRRSLPKLPIAKLENTSVLFGKPLIERVNDTIVCHSDLIAASFFVLSRYEEYVSPNTNLDIHGRYIGKSSFASHAGYLAHPIVDEYSDFLRNLLTTAGVDVAPISSKPKIYLTHDVDTLSLYRRLRGALGGALRSIKGSDTDSFSSIFKSIKNIENDPAFTFNKLIKADKKIPDAEIIYFIKAAKKVKGFDYPGYSLTDKDFNYFLNKISDNNTHPGLHTSYQSGKNTSLINFELNKLQSALKQTIRYNRWHYLRIPEPTEMEILFENG
;
A
#
# COMPACT_ATOMS: atom_id res chain seq x y z
N MET A 1 -4.11 -17.65 -12.13
CA MET A 1 -4.39 -16.21 -11.99
C MET A 1 -5.89 -15.91 -11.96
N ILE A 2 -6.66 -16.25 -12.99
CA ILE A 2 -8.11 -15.95 -13.06
C ILE A 2 -8.87 -16.45 -11.83
N ASN A 3 -8.73 -17.74 -11.48
CA ASN A 3 -9.35 -18.31 -10.27
C ASN A 3 -8.93 -17.61 -8.97
N TYR A 4 -7.70 -17.09 -8.91
CA TYR A 4 -7.25 -16.32 -7.74
C TYR A 4 -8.03 -15.01 -7.61
N ILE A 5 -8.21 -14.28 -8.71
CA ILE A 5 -8.99 -13.03 -8.71
C ILE A 5 -10.46 -13.30 -8.38
N ILE A 6 -11.04 -14.37 -8.94
CA ILE A 6 -12.41 -14.79 -8.60
C ILE A 6 -12.51 -15.06 -7.10
N ASN A 7 -11.62 -15.89 -6.54
CA ASN A 7 -11.61 -16.17 -5.09
C ASN A 7 -11.40 -14.89 -4.25
N PHE A 8 -10.54 -13.98 -4.71
CA PHE A 8 -10.27 -12.72 -4.05
C PHE A 8 -11.53 -11.85 -3.98
N LEU A 9 -12.21 -11.64 -5.13
CA LEU A 9 -13.45 -10.87 -5.21
C LEU A 9 -14.59 -11.54 -4.43
N LEU A 10 -14.66 -12.87 -4.45
CA LEU A 10 -15.70 -13.59 -3.74
C LEU A 10 -15.44 -13.67 -2.23
N ARG A 11 -14.22 -13.44 -1.76
CA ARG A 11 -13.83 -13.54 -0.33
C ARG A 11 -14.28 -14.84 0.35
N ASP A 12 -14.55 -15.86 -0.45
CA ASP A 12 -15.01 -17.20 -0.10
C ASP A 12 -14.73 -18.12 -1.30
N SER A 13 -13.73 -19.00 -1.14
CA SER A 13 -13.31 -19.87 -2.22
C SER A 13 -14.36 -20.92 -2.59
N SER A 14 -15.31 -21.22 -1.71
CA SER A 14 -16.36 -22.21 -1.96
C SER A 14 -17.36 -21.75 -3.03
N LEU A 15 -17.45 -20.43 -3.26
CA LEU A 15 -18.35 -19.82 -4.25
C LEU A 15 -17.77 -19.82 -5.66
N SER A 16 -16.45 -19.94 -5.82
CA SER A 16 -15.78 -19.84 -7.14
C SER A 16 -16.25 -20.88 -8.16
N LYS A 17 -16.69 -22.06 -7.70
CA LYS A 17 -17.27 -23.11 -8.55
C LYS A 17 -18.53 -22.68 -9.31
N PHE A 18 -19.19 -21.60 -8.87
CA PHE A 18 -20.39 -21.06 -9.51
C PHE A 18 -20.09 -19.95 -10.53
N VAL A 19 -18.83 -19.51 -10.63
CA VAL A 19 -18.41 -18.41 -11.52
C VAL A 19 -17.51 -18.94 -12.63
N GLY A 20 -17.98 -18.78 -13.87
CA GLY A 20 -17.21 -19.07 -15.08
C GLY A 20 -16.56 -17.82 -15.65
N TYR A 21 -15.39 -17.98 -16.27
CA TYR A 21 -14.74 -16.94 -17.08
C TYR A 21 -14.48 -17.50 -18.48
N CYS A 22 -15.50 -17.41 -19.35
CA CYS A 22 -15.55 -18.12 -20.63
C CYS A 22 -16.41 -17.40 -21.67
N THR A 23 -16.18 -17.71 -22.95
CA THR A 23 -17.01 -17.26 -24.08
C THR A 23 -17.90 -18.41 -24.55
N LYS A 24 -19.16 -18.46 -24.08
CA LYS A 24 -20.32 -19.29 -24.54
C LYS A 24 -20.17 -20.82 -24.65
N GLU A 25 -19.00 -21.38 -24.91
CA GLU A 25 -18.75 -22.82 -25.03
C GLU A 25 -18.39 -23.38 -23.65
N HIS A 26 -19.18 -24.35 -23.16
CA HIS A 26 -19.07 -24.99 -21.82
C HIS A 26 -19.47 -24.12 -20.62
N CYS A 27 -20.31 -23.10 -20.81
CA CYS A 27 -20.64 -22.20 -19.72
C CYS A 27 -21.94 -22.55 -18.93
N ASP A 28 -22.68 -23.59 -19.32
CA ASP A 28 -23.96 -24.00 -18.70
C ASP A 28 -23.80 -24.55 -17.26
N GLU A 29 -22.58 -24.91 -16.88
CA GLU A 29 -22.27 -25.45 -15.54
C GLU A 29 -22.20 -24.36 -14.46
N TYR A 30 -22.09 -23.09 -14.86
CA TYR A 30 -21.94 -21.95 -13.95
C TYR A 30 -23.25 -21.20 -13.73
N LYS A 31 -23.38 -20.58 -12.56
CA LYS A 31 -24.51 -19.71 -12.22
C LYS A 31 -24.29 -18.27 -12.68
N VAL A 32 -23.03 -17.83 -12.69
CA VAL A 32 -22.61 -16.53 -13.23
C VAL A 32 -21.45 -16.75 -14.18
N ILE A 33 -21.53 -16.15 -15.36
CA ILE A 33 -20.45 -16.13 -16.35
C ILE A 33 -19.96 -14.70 -16.48
N ILE A 34 -18.66 -14.48 -16.39
CA ILE A 34 -18.01 -13.24 -16.77
C ILE A 34 -17.39 -13.44 -18.15
N VAL A 35 -17.81 -12.63 -19.12
CA VAL A 35 -17.32 -12.72 -20.50
C VAL A 35 -15.94 -12.04 -20.60
N PRO A 36 -14.89 -12.74 -21.04
CA PRO A 36 -13.58 -12.14 -21.27
C PRO A 36 -13.64 -11.01 -22.29
N SER A 37 -12.99 -9.89 -21.98
CA SER A 37 -12.91 -8.71 -22.84
C SER A 37 -11.82 -8.79 -23.92
N GLY A 38 -10.96 -9.82 -23.86
CA GLY A 38 -9.72 -9.92 -24.62
C GLY A 38 -8.51 -9.27 -23.94
N PHE A 39 -8.66 -8.73 -22.72
CA PHE A 39 -7.55 -8.12 -21.97
C PHE A 39 -6.35 -9.06 -21.78
N PHE A 40 -6.60 -10.35 -21.56
CA PHE A 40 -5.58 -11.38 -21.34
C PHE A 40 -5.13 -12.08 -22.64
N ASP A 41 -5.56 -11.60 -23.81
CA ASP A 41 -5.15 -12.19 -25.09
C ASP A 41 -3.66 -11.94 -25.32
N SER A 42 -2.97 -12.89 -25.95
CA SER A 42 -1.51 -12.88 -26.09
C SER A 42 -0.97 -11.71 -26.93
N ASP A 43 -1.80 -11.12 -27.80
CA ASP A 43 -1.46 -9.96 -28.63
C ASP A 43 -1.86 -8.61 -28.00
N ALA A 44 -2.55 -8.64 -26.86
CA ALA A 44 -3.02 -7.46 -26.13
C ALA A 44 -2.33 -7.31 -24.76
N TYR A 45 -2.25 -8.39 -23.99
CA TYR A 45 -1.64 -8.41 -22.66
C TYR A 45 -0.17 -8.01 -22.68
N GLY A 46 0.25 -7.25 -21.68
CA GLY A 46 1.57 -6.62 -21.58
C GLY A 46 1.78 -5.42 -22.50
N THR A 47 0.76 -4.95 -23.22
CA THR A 47 0.87 -3.80 -24.12
C THR A 47 -0.09 -2.68 -23.76
N ARG A 48 0.15 -1.48 -24.30
CA ARG A 48 -0.79 -0.36 -24.18
C ARG A 48 -2.13 -0.58 -24.89
N ARG A 49 -2.26 -1.61 -25.75
CA ARG A 49 -3.50 -1.91 -26.47
C ARG A 49 -4.60 -2.41 -25.54
N SER A 50 -4.23 -3.03 -24.42
CA SER A 50 -5.16 -3.48 -23.38
C SER A 50 -5.39 -2.45 -22.28
N LEU A 51 -5.03 -1.18 -22.49
CA LEU A 51 -5.49 -0.10 -21.62
C LEU A 51 -6.99 0.15 -21.85
N PRO A 52 -7.76 0.41 -20.78
CA PRO A 52 -9.17 0.76 -20.91
C PRO A 52 -9.32 2.10 -21.63
N LYS A 53 -10.50 2.32 -22.24
CA LYS A 53 -10.78 3.53 -23.04
C LYS A 53 -11.73 4.46 -22.29
N LEU A 54 -11.52 5.76 -22.47
CA LEU A 54 -12.46 6.79 -22.01
C LEU A 54 -13.46 7.16 -23.12
N PRO A 55 -14.69 7.58 -22.77
CA PRO A 55 -15.26 7.55 -21.42
C PRO A 55 -15.57 6.11 -20.98
N ILE A 56 -15.45 5.82 -19.69
CA ILE A 56 -15.89 4.55 -19.14
C ILE A 56 -17.42 4.50 -19.05
N ALA A 57 -17.99 3.33 -19.31
CA ALA A 57 -19.41 3.10 -19.10
C ALA A 57 -19.69 2.80 -17.62
N LYS A 58 -20.97 2.89 -17.23
CA LYS A 58 -21.46 2.39 -15.95
C LYS A 58 -22.50 1.31 -16.17
N LEU A 59 -22.48 0.31 -15.31
CA LEU A 59 -23.51 -0.71 -15.19
C LEU A 59 -24.02 -0.60 -13.75
N GLU A 60 -25.25 -0.10 -13.60
CA GLU A 60 -25.78 0.34 -12.31
C GLU A 60 -24.84 1.38 -11.66
N ASN A 61 -24.31 1.10 -10.46
CA ASN A 61 -23.34 1.96 -9.78
C ASN A 61 -21.88 1.56 -10.05
N THR A 62 -21.64 0.48 -10.79
CA THR A 62 -20.32 -0.09 -11.03
C THR A 62 -19.70 0.46 -12.32
N SER A 63 -18.45 0.89 -12.24
CA SER A 63 -17.68 1.36 -13.40
C SER A 63 -17.25 0.19 -14.29
N VAL A 64 -17.40 0.30 -15.61
CA VAL A 64 -17.03 -0.76 -16.56
C VAL A 64 -15.73 -0.36 -17.27
N LEU A 65 -14.60 -0.93 -16.83
CA LEU A 65 -13.29 -0.67 -17.44
C LEU A 65 -13.08 -1.49 -18.73
N PHE A 66 -13.59 -2.71 -18.74
CA PHE A 66 -13.41 -3.68 -19.82
C PHE A 66 -14.72 -4.40 -20.13
N GLY A 67 -14.90 -4.76 -21.39
CA GLY A 67 -16.13 -5.40 -21.87
C GLY A 67 -17.26 -4.40 -22.12
N LYS A 68 -18.50 -4.78 -21.79
CA LYS A 68 -19.71 -3.99 -22.06
C LYS A 68 -20.58 -3.86 -20.80
N PRO A 69 -21.29 -2.75 -20.62
CA PRO A 69 -22.25 -2.56 -19.53
C PRO A 69 -23.54 -3.34 -19.80
N LEU A 70 -23.46 -4.66 -19.86
CA LEU A 70 -24.56 -5.54 -20.22
C LEU A 70 -24.58 -6.77 -19.32
N ILE A 71 -25.77 -7.09 -18.80
CA ILE A 71 -26.08 -8.36 -18.17
C ILE A 71 -27.22 -9.01 -18.95
N GLU A 72 -27.06 -10.29 -19.23
CA GLU A 72 -28.10 -11.12 -19.83
C GLU A 72 -28.43 -12.27 -18.89
N ARG A 73 -29.66 -12.78 -18.96
CA ARG A 73 -30.04 -14.03 -18.30
C ARG A 73 -30.34 -15.06 -19.38
N VAL A 74 -29.62 -16.18 -19.33
CA VAL A 74 -29.79 -17.32 -20.23
C VAL A 74 -30.14 -18.51 -19.34
N ASN A 75 -31.41 -18.92 -19.37
CA ASN A 75 -31.95 -19.92 -18.43
C ASN A 75 -31.72 -19.50 -16.96
N ASP A 76 -31.03 -20.34 -16.20
CA ASP A 76 -30.66 -20.10 -14.79
C ASP A 76 -29.29 -19.44 -14.62
N THR A 77 -28.64 -19.05 -15.71
CA THR A 77 -27.30 -18.48 -15.71
C THR A 77 -27.35 -16.99 -16.02
N ILE A 78 -26.61 -16.21 -15.25
CA ILE A 78 -26.40 -14.78 -15.48
C ILE A 78 -25.09 -14.59 -16.26
N VAL A 79 -25.16 -13.89 -17.38
CA VAL A 79 -24.01 -13.57 -18.24
C VAL A 79 -23.69 -12.10 -18.07
N CYS A 80 -22.55 -11.81 -17.44
CA CYS A 80 -22.02 -10.47 -17.26
C CYS A 80 -20.98 -10.18 -18.33
N HIS A 81 -21.24 -9.18 -19.18
CA HIS A 81 -20.31 -8.74 -20.23
C HIS A 81 -19.31 -7.70 -19.75
N SER A 82 -19.44 -7.23 -18.50
CA SER A 82 -18.43 -6.40 -17.86
C SER A 82 -17.34 -7.32 -17.31
N ASP A 83 -16.12 -7.18 -17.83
CA ASP A 83 -15.00 -8.04 -17.45
C ASP A 83 -14.39 -7.56 -16.12
N LEU A 84 -15.04 -7.93 -15.03
CA LEU A 84 -14.64 -7.60 -13.66
C LEU A 84 -13.29 -8.21 -13.29
N ILE A 85 -12.90 -9.31 -13.93
CA ILE A 85 -11.65 -10.02 -13.64
C ILE A 85 -10.47 -9.24 -14.22
N ALA A 86 -10.54 -8.85 -15.50
CA ALA A 86 -9.56 -7.97 -16.11
C ALA A 86 -9.51 -6.60 -15.41
N ALA A 87 -10.66 -6.04 -15.07
CA ALA A 87 -10.73 -4.76 -14.37
C ALA A 87 -10.05 -4.82 -12.99
N SER A 88 -10.29 -5.87 -12.22
CA SER A 88 -9.65 -6.07 -10.91
C SER A 88 -8.15 -6.29 -11.05
N PHE A 89 -7.72 -7.10 -12.02
CA PHE A 89 -6.30 -7.30 -12.30
C PHE A 89 -5.62 -5.97 -12.67
N PHE A 90 -6.19 -5.21 -13.59
CA PHE A 90 -5.66 -3.94 -14.07
C PHE A 90 -5.38 -2.97 -12.91
N VAL A 91 -6.35 -2.84 -12.00
CA VAL A 91 -6.24 -1.94 -10.82
C VAL A 91 -5.23 -2.48 -9.82
N LEU A 92 -5.34 -3.75 -9.41
CA LEU A 92 -4.52 -4.33 -8.33
C LEU A 92 -3.04 -4.49 -8.72
N SER A 93 -2.77 -4.80 -9.99
CA SER A 93 -1.40 -4.99 -10.50
C SER A 93 -0.71 -3.67 -10.88
N ARG A 94 -1.42 -2.54 -10.82
CA ARG A 94 -0.94 -1.24 -11.34
C ARG A 94 -0.51 -1.35 -12.80
N TYR A 95 -1.27 -2.11 -13.59
CA TYR A 95 -0.94 -2.48 -14.96
C TYR A 95 -0.63 -1.29 -15.87
N GLU A 96 -1.32 -0.15 -15.64
CA GLU A 96 -1.07 1.10 -16.36
C GLU A 96 0.41 1.54 -16.31
N GLU A 97 1.01 1.44 -15.12
CA GLU A 97 2.40 1.82 -14.88
C GLU A 97 3.35 0.83 -15.56
N TYR A 98 3.01 -0.46 -15.51
CA TYR A 98 3.77 -1.54 -16.15
C TYR A 98 3.86 -1.37 -17.68
N VAL A 99 2.77 -1.03 -18.37
CA VAL A 99 2.79 -0.85 -19.83
C VAL A 99 3.17 0.57 -20.27
N SER A 100 3.39 1.48 -19.32
CA SER A 100 3.81 2.86 -19.58
C SER A 100 5.00 3.27 -18.70
N PRO A 101 6.11 2.50 -18.71
CA PRO A 101 7.24 2.77 -17.84
C PRO A 101 7.86 4.13 -18.17
N ASN A 102 8.38 4.81 -17.15
CA ASN A 102 9.05 6.12 -17.27
C ASN A 102 8.16 7.25 -17.84
N THR A 103 6.83 7.13 -17.75
CA THR A 103 5.90 8.21 -18.12
C THR A 103 5.17 8.74 -16.88
N ASN A 104 4.82 10.03 -16.91
CA ASN A 104 4.04 10.68 -15.84
C ASN A 104 4.62 10.49 -14.43
N LEU A 105 5.94 10.57 -14.30
CA LEU A 105 6.63 10.41 -13.03
C LEU A 105 6.89 11.76 -12.35
N ASP A 106 6.82 11.78 -11.01
CA ASP A 106 7.27 12.92 -10.23
C ASP A 106 8.80 12.93 -10.05
N ILE A 107 9.31 13.91 -9.27
CA ILE A 107 10.75 14.07 -9.01
C ILE A 107 11.39 12.87 -8.27
N HIS A 108 10.58 11.99 -7.68
CA HIS A 108 11.01 10.79 -6.99
C HIS A 108 10.88 9.54 -7.86
N GLY A 109 10.42 9.67 -9.11
CA GLY A 109 10.18 8.55 -10.01
C GLY A 109 8.89 7.78 -9.69
N ARG A 110 7.92 8.40 -9.01
CA ARG A 110 6.64 7.79 -8.67
C ARG A 110 5.59 8.19 -9.69
N TYR A 111 4.70 7.27 -10.06
CA TYR A 111 3.60 7.59 -10.96
C TYR A 111 2.66 8.64 -10.35
N ILE A 112 2.37 9.68 -11.12
CA ILE A 112 1.54 10.79 -10.68
C ILE A 112 0.08 10.36 -10.70
N GLY A 113 -0.53 10.23 -9.51
CA GLY A 113 -1.93 9.81 -9.38
C GLY A 113 -2.92 10.64 -10.20
N LYS A 114 -2.70 11.96 -10.35
CA LYS A 114 -3.54 12.84 -11.20
C LYS A 114 -3.49 12.50 -12.68
N SER A 115 -2.41 11.89 -13.14
CA SER A 115 -2.21 11.45 -14.53
C SER A 115 -2.73 10.04 -14.78
N SER A 116 -3.17 9.32 -13.74
CA SER A 116 -3.67 7.95 -13.87
C SER A 116 -4.99 7.86 -14.62
N PHE A 117 -5.26 6.69 -15.19
CA PHE A 117 -6.56 6.37 -15.75
C PHE A 117 -7.67 6.56 -14.71
N ALA A 118 -7.43 6.18 -13.45
CA ALA A 118 -8.39 6.35 -12.36
C ALA A 118 -8.79 7.81 -12.11
N SER A 119 -7.83 8.73 -12.20
CA SER A 119 -8.10 10.16 -12.08
C SER A 119 -8.92 10.68 -13.27
N HIS A 120 -8.53 10.35 -14.49
CA HIS A 120 -9.23 10.79 -15.70
C HIS A 120 -10.63 10.19 -15.84
N ALA A 121 -10.81 8.94 -15.39
CA ALA A 121 -12.08 8.24 -15.37
C ALA A 121 -12.97 8.62 -14.18
N GLY A 122 -12.45 9.41 -13.22
CA GLY A 122 -13.22 9.92 -12.08
C GLY A 122 -13.49 8.90 -10.97
N TYR A 123 -12.73 7.79 -10.91
CA TYR A 123 -12.89 6.77 -9.86
C TYR A 123 -11.73 6.72 -8.84
N LEU A 124 -10.79 7.68 -8.87
CA LEU A 124 -9.62 7.68 -7.99
C LEU A 124 -9.97 7.61 -6.48
N ALA A 125 -11.12 8.15 -6.07
CA ALA A 125 -11.61 8.13 -4.70
C ALA A 125 -12.51 6.93 -4.36
N HIS A 126 -12.72 6.02 -5.32
CA HIS A 126 -13.62 4.88 -5.19
C HIS A 126 -12.85 3.58 -4.95
N PRO A 127 -13.29 2.71 -4.03
CA PRO A 127 -12.72 1.38 -3.83
C PRO A 127 -13.26 0.42 -4.91
N ILE A 128 -12.95 0.71 -6.18
CA ILE A 128 -13.59 0.09 -7.35
C ILE A 128 -13.50 -1.45 -7.35
N VAL A 129 -12.45 -2.02 -6.76
CA VAL A 129 -12.30 -3.49 -6.65
C VAL A 129 -13.22 -4.08 -5.58
N ASP A 130 -13.44 -3.37 -4.47
CA ASP A 130 -14.46 -3.76 -3.48
C ASP A 130 -15.87 -3.63 -4.09
N GLU A 131 -16.12 -2.59 -4.88
CA GLU A 131 -17.37 -2.44 -5.64
C GLU A 131 -17.57 -3.61 -6.63
N TYR A 132 -16.51 -4.12 -7.27
CA TYR A 132 -16.57 -5.33 -8.10
C TYR A 132 -16.83 -6.61 -7.31
N SER A 133 -16.25 -6.72 -6.11
CA SER A 133 -16.52 -7.82 -5.18
C SER A 133 -18.01 -7.86 -4.83
N ASP A 134 -18.55 -6.74 -4.38
CA ASP A 134 -19.96 -6.65 -4.00
C ASP A 134 -20.89 -6.93 -5.19
N PHE A 135 -20.55 -6.38 -6.36
CA PHE A 135 -21.31 -6.62 -7.59
C PHE A 135 -21.33 -8.10 -7.98
N LEU A 136 -20.17 -8.78 -8.02
CA LEU A 136 -20.10 -10.20 -8.36
C LEU A 136 -20.86 -11.08 -7.36
N ARG A 137 -20.78 -10.77 -6.07
CA ARG A 137 -21.55 -11.48 -5.03
C ARG A 137 -23.05 -11.30 -5.22
N ASN A 138 -23.50 -10.09 -5.55
CA ASN A 138 -24.90 -9.82 -5.84
C ASN A 138 -25.39 -10.57 -7.09
N LEU A 139 -24.55 -10.73 -8.12
CA LEU A 139 -24.89 -11.56 -9.28
C LEU A 139 -25.12 -13.02 -8.85
N LEU A 140 -24.26 -13.58 -8.00
CA LEU A 140 -24.44 -14.94 -7.48
C LEU A 140 -25.73 -15.10 -6.67
N THR A 141 -26.02 -14.16 -5.78
CA THR A 141 -27.30 -14.15 -5.04
C THR A 141 -28.50 -14.09 -5.99
N THR A 142 -28.43 -13.25 -7.03
CA THR A 142 -29.49 -13.13 -8.05
C THR A 142 -29.65 -14.41 -8.88
N ALA A 143 -28.56 -15.18 -9.05
CA ALA A 143 -28.57 -16.48 -9.70
C ALA A 143 -29.03 -17.63 -8.77
N GLY A 144 -29.46 -17.32 -7.54
CA GLY A 144 -30.00 -18.29 -6.58
C GLY A 144 -28.93 -19.03 -5.76
N VAL A 145 -27.70 -18.52 -5.71
CA VAL A 145 -26.63 -19.05 -4.85
C VAL A 145 -26.75 -18.41 -3.46
N ASP A 146 -26.67 -19.22 -2.41
CA ASP A 146 -26.58 -18.72 -1.04
C ASP A 146 -25.20 -18.11 -0.80
N VAL A 147 -25.16 -16.79 -0.66
CA VAL A 147 -23.94 -16.00 -0.45
C VAL A 147 -24.06 -15.32 0.90
N ALA A 148 -23.28 -15.79 1.88
CA ALA A 148 -23.26 -15.19 3.20
C ALA A 148 -22.84 -13.71 3.15
N PRO A 149 -23.30 -12.83 4.04
CA PRO A 149 -22.78 -11.48 4.15
C PRO A 149 -21.28 -11.47 4.53
N ILE A 150 -20.54 -10.46 4.09
CA ILE A 150 -19.16 -10.24 4.54
C ILE A 150 -19.22 -9.78 6.01
N SER A 151 -18.83 -10.65 6.93
CA SER A 151 -18.91 -10.40 8.38
C SER A 151 -17.58 -9.95 9.01
N SER A 152 -16.49 -9.87 8.24
CA SER A 152 -15.17 -9.53 8.79
C SER A 152 -15.13 -8.06 9.23
N LYS A 153 -14.84 -7.81 10.51
CA LYS A 153 -14.45 -6.49 10.98
C LYS A 153 -13.23 -5.99 10.19
N PRO A 154 -13.17 -4.70 9.83
CA PRO A 154 -11.99 -4.15 9.18
C PRO A 154 -10.79 -4.32 10.10
N LYS A 155 -9.68 -4.84 9.55
CA LYS A 155 -8.41 -4.84 10.25
C LYS A 155 -7.77 -3.48 10.08
N ILE A 156 -7.48 -2.81 11.19
CA ILE A 156 -6.91 -1.46 11.19
C ILE A 156 -5.41 -1.57 11.44
N TYR A 157 -4.63 -0.95 10.56
CA TYR A 157 -3.19 -0.80 10.71
C TYR A 157 -2.86 0.67 10.92
N LEU A 158 -2.31 1.01 12.09
CA LEU A 158 -1.77 2.34 12.38
C LEU A 158 -0.28 2.32 12.09
N THR A 159 0.19 3.17 11.19
CA THR A 159 1.57 3.08 10.70
C THR A 159 2.30 4.39 10.86
N HIS A 160 3.54 4.32 11.35
CA HIS A 160 4.35 5.49 11.66
C HIS A 160 5.75 5.35 11.06
N ASP A 161 6.19 6.35 10.29
CA ASP A 161 7.54 6.38 9.73
C ASP A 161 8.49 7.04 10.72
N VAL A 162 9.49 6.29 11.19
CA VAL A 162 10.48 6.76 12.18
C VAL A 162 11.63 7.44 11.43
N ASP A 163 11.42 8.69 11.02
CA ASP A 163 12.41 9.43 10.24
C ASP A 163 13.52 10.07 11.06
N THR A 164 13.14 10.62 12.20
CA THR A 164 14.02 11.27 13.16
C THR A 164 13.50 11.07 14.57
N LEU A 165 14.40 10.99 15.55
CA LEU A 165 14.04 10.95 16.96
C LEU A 165 14.28 12.30 17.66
N SER A 166 15.15 13.13 17.09
CA SER A 166 15.54 14.39 17.72
C SER A 166 15.99 15.44 16.70
N LEU A 167 15.68 16.69 17.01
CA LEU A 167 16.14 17.86 16.29
C LEU A 167 17.45 18.38 16.91
N TYR A 168 17.54 18.43 18.24
CA TYR A 168 18.59 19.16 18.95
C TYR A 168 19.78 18.31 19.42
N ARG A 169 19.71 16.99 19.32
CA ARG A 169 20.87 16.11 19.59
C ARG A 169 21.98 16.24 18.57
N ARG A 170 21.70 16.92 17.45
CA ARG A 170 22.62 17.12 16.33
C ARG A 170 23.12 18.54 16.31
N LEU A 171 24.43 18.71 16.13
CA LEU A 171 25.09 20.02 16.05
C LEU A 171 24.38 21.00 15.12
N ARG A 172 24.02 20.57 13.89
CA ARG A 172 23.30 21.43 12.93
C ARG A 172 21.93 21.89 13.44
N GLY A 173 21.18 20.99 14.09
CA GLY A 173 19.86 21.31 14.63
C GLY A 173 19.96 22.20 15.87
N ALA A 174 20.91 21.93 16.76
CA ALA A 174 21.21 22.78 17.91
C ALA A 174 21.67 24.19 17.52
N LEU A 175 22.59 24.31 16.55
CA LEU A 175 23.06 25.59 16.02
C LEU A 175 21.95 26.37 15.31
N GLY A 176 21.14 25.67 14.49
CA GLY A 176 19.98 26.28 13.83
C GLY A 176 18.93 26.79 14.83
N GLY A 177 18.65 26.01 15.89
CA GLY A 177 17.79 26.41 17.00
C GLY A 177 18.34 27.64 17.72
N ALA A 178 19.62 27.62 18.11
CA ALA A 178 20.27 28.73 18.78
C ALA A 178 20.25 30.03 17.95
N LEU A 179 20.51 29.95 16.64
CA LEU A 179 20.41 31.11 15.74
C LEU A 179 19.00 31.69 15.65
N ARG A 180 17.96 30.83 15.69
CA ARG A 180 16.55 31.26 15.72
C ARG A 180 16.17 31.88 17.07
N SER A 181 16.67 31.32 18.17
CA SER A 181 16.54 31.89 19.51
C SER A 181 17.13 33.30 19.59
N ILE A 182 18.31 33.52 19.01
CA ILE A 182 18.97 34.84 18.96
C ILE A 182 18.17 35.85 18.11
N LYS A 183 17.48 35.38 17.05
CA LYS A 183 16.66 36.21 16.16
C LYS A 183 15.24 36.48 16.69
N GLY A 184 14.93 36.07 17.92
CA GLY A 184 13.64 36.38 18.57
C GLY A 184 12.44 35.57 18.08
N SER A 185 12.64 34.35 17.56
CA SER A 185 11.50 33.46 17.29
C SER A 185 11.07 32.75 18.58
N ASP A 186 9.83 32.96 19.03
CA ASP A 186 9.29 32.43 20.29
C ASP A 186 9.20 30.90 20.39
N THR A 187 9.41 30.17 19.28
CA THR A 187 9.24 28.71 19.25
C THR A 187 10.46 27.93 19.74
N ASP A 188 11.66 28.51 19.67
CA ASP A 188 12.92 27.86 20.02
C ASP A 188 13.68 28.73 21.03
N SER A 189 13.53 28.47 22.33
CA SER A 189 14.35 29.11 23.37
C SER A 189 15.61 28.28 23.62
N PHE A 190 16.73 28.91 24.02
CA PHE A 190 17.90 28.18 24.52
C PHE A 190 17.54 27.19 25.63
N SER A 191 16.50 27.49 26.43
CA SER A 191 15.97 26.58 27.44
C SER A 191 15.37 25.30 26.85
N SER A 192 14.64 25.38 25.72
CA SER A 192 14.04 24.20 25.09
C SER A 192 15.11 23.29 24.47
N ILE A 193 16.16 23.87 23.89
CA ILE A 193 17.33 23.14 23.38
C ILE A 193 18.01 22.39 24.52
N PHE A 194 18.30 23.06 25.64
CA PHE A 194 18.95 22.42 26.80
C PHE A 194 18.08 21.32 27.41
N LYS A 195 16.76 21.55 27.53
CA LYS A 195 15.81 20.54 28.01
C LYS A 195 15.75 19.31 27.09
N SER A 196 15.80 19.49 25.77
CA SER A 196 15.89 18.39 24.80
C SER A 196 17.20 17.59 24.96
N ILE A 197 18.34 18.27 25.13
CA ILE A 197 19.64 17.62 25.36
C ILE A 197 19.65 16.84 26.68
N LYS A 198 18.89 17.27 27.69
CA LYS A 198 18.78 16.51 28.94
C LYS A 198 17.80 15.33 28.82
N ASN A 199 16.66 15.53 28.18
CA ASN A 199 15.63 14.50 27.99
C ASN A 199 15.03 14.63 26.58
N ILE A 200 15.14 13.56 25.78
CA ILE A 200 14.63 13.51 24.41
C ILE A 200 13.12 13.72 24.32
N GLU A 201 12.34 13.44 25.37
CA GLU A 201 10.90 13.72 25.37
C GLU A 201 10.55 15.21 25.27
N ASN A 202 11.50 16.09 25.58
CA ASN A 202 11.35 17.54 25.39
C ASN A 202 11.79 17.99 23.99
N ASP A 203 12.32 17.09 23.17
CA ASP A 203 12.70 17.42 21.80
C ASP A 203 11.44 17.59 20.93
N PRO A 204 11.32 18.68 20.15
CA PRO A 204 10.17 18.90 19.29
C PRO A 204 9.92 17.78 18.28
N ALA A 205 10.97 17.05 17.87
CA ALA A 205 10.85 15.92 16.95
C ALA A 205 10.38 14.63 17.64
N PHE A 206 10.44 14.54 18.98
CA PHE A 206 10.03 13.35 19.72
C PHE A 206 8.52 13.38 20.02
N THR A 207 7.71 13.11 18.99
CA THR A 207 6.24 13.19 19.06
C THR A 207 5.55 11.90 19.51
N PHE A 208 6.32 10.83 19.76
CA PHE A 208 5.81 9.47 20.02
C PHE A 208 4.86 9.36 21.21
N ASN A 209 5.04 10.18 22.26
CA ASN A 209 4.10 10.23 23.39
C ASN A 209 2.67 10.60 22.96
N LYS A 210 2.52 11.47 21.94
CA LYS A 210 1.22 11.84 21.39
C LYS A 210 0.66 10.73 20.49
N LEU A 211 1.53 10.11 19.68
CA LEU A 211 1.16 9.00 18.79
C LEU A 211 0.65 7.80 19.59
N ILE A 212 1.39 7.33 20.59
CA ILE A 212 0.99 6.21 21.46
C ILE A 212 -0.37 6.48 22.13
N LYS A 213 -0.62 7.72 22.58
CA LYS A 213 -1.92 8.11 23.16
C LYS A 213 -3.04 8.11 22.13
N ALA A 214 -2.76 8.43 20.87
CA ALA A 214 -3.74 8.38 19.80
C ALA A 214 -4.01 6.92 19.39
N ASP A 215 -2.96 6.10 19.26
CA ASP A 215 -3.05 4.69 18.89
C ASP A 215 -3.94 3.91 19.87
N LYS A 216 -3.77 4.15 21.17
CA LYS A 216 -4.59 3.51 22.23
C LYS A 216 -6.09 3.83 22.18
N LYS A 217 -6.52 4.83 21.39
CA LYS A 217 -7.94 5.13 21.22
C LYS A 217 -8.62 4.20 20.20
N ILE A 218 -7.85 3.46 19.41
CA ILE A 218 -8.35 2.56 18.38
C ILE A 218 -8.14 1.11 18.86
N PRO A 219 -9.17 0.45 19.39
CA PRO A 219 -9.04 -0.93 19.84
C PRO A 219 -8.75 -1.87 18.66
N ASP A 220 -8.03 -2.96 18.93
CA ASP A 220 -7.67 -4.02 17.97
C ASP A 220 -6.82 -3.55 16.77
N ALA A 221 -6.33 -2.31 16.77
CA ALA A 221 -5.41 -1.83 15.76
C ALA A 221 -4.03 -2.46 15.93
N GLU A 222 -3.45 -2.86 14.80
CA GLU A 222 -2.05 -3.29 14.72
C GLU A 222 -1.18 -2.06 14.42
N ILE A 223 -0.17 -1.82 15.26
CA ILE A 223 0.67 -0.62 15.17
C ILE A 223 2.00 -1.01 14.53
N ILE A 224 2.40 -0.31 13.47
CA ILE A 224 3.64 -0.59 12.74
C ILE A 224 4.54 0.64 12.73
N TYR A 225 5.75 0.51 13.26
CA TYR A 225 6.77 1.55 13.18
C TYR A 225 7.81 1.19 12.12
N PHE A 226 7.86 1.94 11.02
CA PHE A 226 8.85 1.74 9.96
C PHE A 226 10.16 2.44 10.32
N ILE A 227 11.21 1.65 10.54
CA ILE A 227 12.51 2.09 11.07
C ILE A 227 13.57 2.05 9.97
N LYS A 228 14.33 3.14 9.84
CA LYS A 228 15.42 3.24 8.86
C LYS A 228 16.65 2.49 9.35
N ALA A 229 17.15 1.60 8.50
CA ALA A 229 18.39 0.86 8.73
C ALA A 229 19.48 1.14 7.68
N ALA A 230 19.24 2.11 6.79
CA ALA A 230 20.15 2.52 5.72
C ALA A 230 21.62 2.74 6.17
N LYS A 231 22.55 2.61 5.23
CA LYS A 231 23.93 3.10 5.42
C LYS A 231 23.90 4.62 5.59
N LYS A 232 24.82 5.16 6.40
CA LYS A 232 24.90 6.61 6.62
C LYS A 232 25.37 7.29 5.34
N VAL A 233 24.50 8.09 4.77
CA VAL A 233 24.65 8.69 3.44
C VAL A 233 23.97 10.06 3.43
N LYS A 234 24.49 11.01 2.66
CA LYS A 234 23.84 12.31 2.49
C LYS A 234 22.59 12.16 1.60
N GLY A 235 21.64 13.09 1.71
CA GLY A 235 20.42 13.11 0.89
C GLY A 235 19.22 12.56 1.65
N PHE A 236 18.30 11.92 0.93
CA PHE A 236 17.02 11.46 1.47
C PHE A 236 17.18 10.50 2.65
N ASP A 237 18.15 9.58 2.58
CA ASP A 237 18.32 8.55 3.61
C ASP A 237 19.26 8.93 4.75
N TYR A 238 19.58 10.22 4.89
CA TYR A 238 20.44 10.65 5.99
C TYR A 238 19.79 10.23 7.32
N PRO A 239 20.42 9.31 8.07
CA PRO A 239 19.74 8.68 9.21
C PRO A 239 19.45 9.75 10.24
N GLY A 240 18.28 9.76 10.87
CA GLY A 240 17.95 10.68 11.96
C GLY A 240 18.57 10.27 13.30
N TYR A 241 18.98 9.01 13.42
CA TYR A 241 19.41 8.32 14.64
C TYR A 241 20.31 7.13 14.28
N SER A 242 21.05 6.58 15.25
CA SER A 242 21.65 5.24 15.13
C SER A 242 20.78 4.20 15.83
N LEU A 243 20.74 2.98 15.29
CA LEU A 243 20.06 1.84 15.93
C LEU A 243 20.75 1.37 17.22
N THR A 244 21.94 1.90 17.52
CA THR A 244 22.71 1.59 18.73
C THR A 244 22.66 2.71 19.77
N ASP A 245 22.05 3.85 19.45
CA ASP A 245 22.07 5.03 20.33
C ASP A 245 21.07 4.89 21.47
N LYS A 246 21.38 5.54 22.61
CA LYS A 246 20.53 5.55 23.81
C LYS A 246 19.11 6.04 23.53
N ASP A 247 18.99 7.05 22.67
CA ASP A 247 17.72 7.65 22.28
C ASP A 247 16.83 6.67 21.48
N PHE A 248 17.45 5.84 20.62
CA PHE A 248 16.73 4.80 19.89
C PHE A 248 16.28 3.66 20.82
N ASN A 249 17.15 3.22 21.73
CA ASN A 249 16.77 2.23 22.75
C ASN A 249 15.63 2.75 23.65
N TYR A 250 15.67 4.04 24.01
CA TYR A 250 14.58 4.68 24.76
C TYR A 250 13.27 4.68 23.96
N PHE A 251 13.32 5.04 22.68
CA PHE A 251 12.19 4.96 21.76
C PHE A 251 11.61 3.54 21.69
N LEU A 252 12.44 2.51 21.47
CA LEU A 252 11.99 1.12 21.40
C LEU A 252 11.27 0.67 22.67
N ASN A 253 11.85 0.96 23.83
CA ASN A 253 11.22 0.63 25.12
C ASN A 253 9.88 1.34 25.29
N LYS A 254 9.72 2.53 24.70
CA LYS A 254 8.49 3.33 24.79
C LYS A 254 7.36 2.77 23.93
N ILE A 255 7.69 2.27 22.74
CA ILE A 255 6.71 1.72 21.79
C ILE A 255 6.45 0.22 21.98
N SER A 256 7.18 -0.43 22.89
CA SER A 256 7.02 -1.86 23.16
C SER A 256 5.62 -2.16 23.72
N ASP A 257 4.77 -2.78 22.91
CA ASP A 257 3.43 -3.27 23.24
C ASP A 257 3.14 -4.53 22.40
N ASN A 258 2.24 -5.38 22.85
CA ASN A 258 1.92 -6.67 22.20
C ASN A 258 1.38 -6.50 20.77
N ASN A 259 0.71 -5.39 20.48
CA ASN A 259 0.15 -5.08 19.16
C ASN A 259 1.06 -4.15 18.33
N THR A 260 2.32 -3.95 18.76
CA THR A 260 3.27 -3.10 18.05
C THR A 260 4.35 -3.93 17.36
N HIS A 261 4.55 -3.65 16.08
CA HIS A 261 5.49 -4.37 15.22
C HIS A 261 6.48 -3.41 14.57
N PRO A 262 7.78 -3.72 14.58
CA PRO A 262 8.74 -2.99 13.77
C PRO A 262 8.62 -3.41 12.30
N GLY A 263 8.74 -2.43 11.42
CA GLY A 263 8.90 -2.62 9.98
C GLY A 263 10.20 -2.01 9.49
N LEU A 264 10.72 -2.52 8.38
CA LEU A 264 11.83 -1.92 7.67
C LEU A 264 11.34 -0.69 6.90
N HIS A 265 11.94 0.47 7.16
CA HIS A 265 11.79 1.63 6.29
C HIS A 265 12.89 1.61 5.24
N THR A 266 12.67 0.83 4.20
CA THR A 266 13.64 0.59 3.14
C THR A 266 14.04 1.90 2.47
N SER A 267 15.34 2.14 2.38
CA SER A 267 15.91 3.42 1.95
C SER A 267 15.56 3.83 0.51
N TYR A 268 15.69 5.11 0.21
CA TYR A 268 15.59 5.63 -1.15
C TYR A 268 16.66 5.03 -2.08
N GLN A 269 17.85 4.72 -1.54
CA GLN A 269 18.95 4.09 -2.28
C GLN A 269 18.74 2.62 -2.60
N SER A 270 18.14 1.86 -1.69
CA SER A 270 17.85 0.45 -1.95
C SER A 270 16.81 0.29 -3.06
N GLY A 271 15.95 1.30 -3.28
CA GLY A 271 15.11 1.38 -4.49
C GLY A 271 15.88 1.71 -5.77
N LYS A 272 17.20 1.89 -5.73
CA LYS A 272 18.09 1.97 -6.91
C LYS A 272 19.06 0.80 -6.98
N ASN A 273 19.34 0.18 -5.84
CA ASN A 273 20.25 -0.94 -5.71
C ASN A 273 19.69 -1.90 -4.66
N THR A 274 18.93 -2.87 -5.13
CA THR A 274 18.19 -3.82 -4.31
C THR A 274 19.09 -4.70 -3.44
N SER A 275 20.38 -4.86 -3.77
CA SER A 275 21.34 -5.56 -2.91
C SER A 275 21.49 -4.95 -1.51
N LEU A 276 21.10 -3.67 -1.34
CA LEU A 276 21.12 -2.99 -0.06
C LEU A 276 19.96 -3.40 0.87
N ILE A 277 18.87 -3.97 0.34
CA ILE A 277 17.70 -4.38 1.14
C ILE A 277 18.12 -5.42 2.18
N ASN A 278 18.84 -6.46 1.75
CA ASN A 278 19.31 -7.52 2.65
C ASN A 278 20.23 -6.97 3.73
N PHE A 279 21.07 -5.98 3.39
CA PHE A 279 21.92 -5.31 4.38
C PHE A 279 21.10 -4.53 5.41
N GLU A 280 20.12 -3.75 4.96
CA GLU A 280 19.26 -2.93 5.83
C GLU A 280 18.38 -3.81 6.74
N LEU A 281 17.78 -4.86 6.17
CA LEU A 281 16.99 -5.85 6.87
C LEU A 281 17.81 -6.56 7.95
N ASN A 282 18.96 -7.14 7.59
CA ASN A 282 19.83 -7.84 8.54
C ASN A 282 20.31 -6.92 9.67
N LYS A 283 20.61 -5.66 9.35
CA LYS A 283 21.02 -4.67 10.33
C LYS A 283 19.88 -4.34 11.30
N LEU A 284 18.65 -4.18 10.81
CA LEU A 284 17.48 -3.94 11.65
C LEU A 284 17.16 -5.15 12.54
N GLN A 285 17.13 -6.35 11.96
CA GLN A 285 16.90 -7.60 12.69
C GLN A 285 17.94 -7.82 13.78
N SER A 286 19.22 -7.55 13.50
CA SER A 286 20.30 -7.67 14.48
C SER A 286 20.15 -6.67 15.64
N ALA A 287 19.74 -5.43 15.32
CA ALA A 287 19.53 -4.40 16.34
C ALA A 287 18.32 -4.71 17.24
N LEU A 288 17.24 -5.25 16.67
CA LEU A 288 15.99 -5.52 17.37
C LEU A 288 15.87 -6.94 17.92
N LYS A 289 16.78 -7.84 17.53
CA LYS A 289 16.78 -9.28 17.87
C LYS A 289 15.45 -9.98 17.56
N GLN A 290 14.81 -9.61 16.46
CA GLN A 290 13.55 -10.19 16.00
C GLN A 290 13.47 -10.18 14.47
N THR A 291 12.62 -11.04 13.91
CA THR A 291 12.34 -11.06 12.46
C THR A 291 11.46 -9.87 12.08
N ILE A 292 11.75 -9.24 10.94
CA ILE A 292 10.99 -8.11 10.41
C ILE A 292 10.20 -8.61 9.20
N ARG A 293 8.88 -8.41 9.23
CA ARG A 293 7.95 -8.83 8.15
C ARG A 293 7.24 -7.68 7.45
N TYR A 294 7.40 -6.47 8.00
CA TYR A 294 6.79 -5.27 7.45
C TYR A 294 7.83 -4.45 6.71
N ASN A 295 7.46 -3.91 5.56
CA ASN A 295 8.30 -3.01 4.79
C ASN A 295 7.49 -1.81 4.29
N ARG A 296 8.13 -0.63 4.32
CA ARG A 296 7.66 0.57 3.62
C ARG A 296 8.84 1.26 2.97
N TRP A 297 8.72 1.49 1.67
CA TRP A 297 9.71 2.24 0.91
C TRP A 297 9.68 3.72 1.30
N HIS A 298 10.85 4.29 1.54
CA HIS A 298 11.00 5.72 1.74
C HIS A 298 10.49 6.49 0.51
N TYR A 299 9.74 7.57 0.75
CA TYR A 299 8.99 8.31 -0.27
C TYR A 299 7.91 7.49 -1.00
N LEU A 300 7.58 6.27 -0.58
CA LEU A 300 6.69 5.35 -1.33
C LEU A 300 7.20 5.08 -2.75
N ARG A 301 8.52 5.17 -2.95
CA ARG A 301 9.17 4.85 -4.22
C ARG A 301 9.31 3.34 -4.32
N ILE A 302 8.22 2.70 -4.73
CA ILE A 302 8.20 1.25 -4.97
C ILE A 302 9.03 0.97 -6.23
N PRO A 303 9.95 0.01 -6.18
CA PRO A 303 10.77 -0.38 -7.31
C PRO A 303 9.96 -1.26 -8.30
N GLU A 304 10.53 -1.62 -9.44
CA GLU A 304 9.84 -2.45 -10.44
C GLU A 304 9.46 -3.83 -9.86
N PRO A 305 8.47 -4.56 -10.44
CA PRO A 305 8.03 -5.86 -9.92
C PRO A 305 9.15 -6.87 -9.63
N THR A 306 10.17 -6.94 -10.50
CA THR A 306 11.34 -7.81 -10.32
C THR A 306 12.17 -7.44 -9.09
N GLU A 307 12.17 -6.18 -8.69
CA GLU A 307 12.88 -5.69 -7.51
C GLU A 307 12.07 -5.94 -6.21
N MET A 308 10.74 -6.11 -6.32
CA MET A 308 9.89 -6.53 -5.21
C MET A 308 10.07 -8.01 -4.85
N GLU A 309 10.47 -8.87 -5.80
CA GLU A 309 10.75 -10.30 -5.54
C GLU A 309 11.79 -10.50 -4.43
N ILE A 310 12.76 -9.60 -4.34
CA ILE A 310 13.80 -9.63 -3.30
C ILE A 310 13.19 -9.50 -1.89
N LEU A 311 12.09 -8.77 -1.72
CA LEU A 311 11.40 -8.74 -0.43
C LEU A 311 10.75 -10.10 -0.13
N PHE A 312 10.10 -10.71 -1.11
CA PHE A 312 9.47 -12.03 -0.96
C PHE A 312 10.48 -13.14 -0.62
N GLU A 313 11.66 -13.11 -1.24
CA GLU A 313 12.73 -14.08 -0.96
C GLU A 313 13.27 -13.98 0.47
N ASN A 314 13.12 -12.83 1.12
CA ASN A 314 13.62 -12.58 2.49
C ASN A 314 12.55 -12.76 3.58
N GLY A 315 11.32 -13.18 3.24
CA GLY A 315 10.23 -13.47 4.18
C GLY A 315 9.43 -12.27 4.64
#